data_AF-A0A835CUZ0-F1
#
_entry.id   AF-A0A835CUZ0-F1
#
_cell.length_a   1.000
_cell.length_b   1.000
_cell.length_c   1.000
_cell.angle_alpha   90.00
_cell.angle_beta   90.00
_cell.angle_gamma   90.00
#
_symmetry.space_group_name_H-M   'P 1'
#
loop_
_entity.id
_entity.type
_entity.pdbx_description
1 polymer ?
#
loop_
_entity_poly.entity_id
_entity_poly.type
_entity_poly.pdbx_seq_one_letter_code
_entity_poly.pdbx_strand_id
1 'polypeptide(L)'
;MDGILKSSSTLNSDVRNLITIKSVKNAKISPQNPEVIVQPRKLLSTPCQINKVHPLITEFNDPEFFHRSLIPVLTFSQLFGIFPISRVSNKNPKMLNFNVKSFITFYSTIVLMAIFYLACKSIVILIQTVNKTGGCTLDTEGISGGVFNAAYCVCVFIQCLFFFMLPKKWINLQNKWEDMEKKLDKSNQDVPRLSRKFKTIFLIIIILSIIEHVGWNINFQNAKDNHKSCDEVWINLSNSNNAVNNLQTYFLMTAATYTAYMWNFSDMFIILVSVGLAERYKHLNKFALASGTCNNHENYWNQLRINYSILSNLVKETDNVLSPLIFISVGHNFFYICLQLFIGVSFDDLNSFNISKVYGIYSFVFIVMRAICVLYSIARINDHSKIILPIIYQCPLSKYTNETYRLQCQLTSDEIALTGMKFFSITRGFILTVAGAMVTYEIILLQFSYNKRRF
;
A
#
# COMPACT_ATOMS: atom_id res chain seq x y z
N MET A 1 60.28 -19.66 -1.76
CA MET A 1 60.13 -19.55 -3.23
C MET A 1 59.00 -18.58 -3.52
N ASP A 2 59.14 -17.30 -3.16
CA ASP A 2 60.14 -16.29 -3.60
C ASP A 2 59.98 -15.87 -5.06
N GLY A 3 59.79 -14.55 -5.22
CA GLY A 3 59.98 -13.77 -6.44
C GLY A 3 58.78 -13.85 -7.39
N ILE A 4 58.15 -12.75 -7.82
CA ILE A 4 58.79 -11.57 -8.37
C ILE A 4 58.02 -10.30 -7.96
N LEU A 5 58.83 -9.32 -7.55
CA LEU A 5 58.52 -7.95 -7.15
C LEU A 5 58.79 -6.98 -8.32
N LYS A 6 58.22 -5.77 -8.17
CA LYS A 6 58.55 -4.47 -8.77
C LYS A 6 57.94 -4.18 -10.16
N SER A 7 57.38 -2.99 -10.43
CA SER A 7 57.36 -1.72 -9.68
C SER A 7 56.43 -0.72 -10.39
N SER A 8 55.68 0.08 -9.62
CA SER A 8 55.68 1.53 -9.78
C SER A 8 55.09 2.19 -8.52
N SER A 9 55.87 3.11 -7.95
CA SER A 9 55.61 3.85 -6.74
C SER A 9 55.95 5.31 -7.00
N THR A 10 55.01 6.22 -6.70
CA THR A 10 55.15 7.63 -6.29
C THR A 10 53.76 8.26 -6.47
N LEU A 11 53.11 8.95 -5.55
CA LEU A 11 53.62 9.78 -4.45
C LEU A 11 52.53 9.95 -3.37
N ASN A 12 52.95 9.87 -2.11
CA ASN A 12 52.23 10.27 -0.90
C ASN A 12 52.06 11.80 -0.82
N SER A 13 50.95 12.27 -0.26
CA SER A 13 50.93 13.08 0.98
C SER A 13 49.52 13.59 1.27
N ASP A 14 48.82 12.96 2.22
CA ASP A 14 48.08 13.66 3.30
C ASP A 14 47.36 12.61 4.14
N VAL A 15 48.07 12.21 5.19
CA VAL A 15 47.72 11.18 6.15
C VAL A 15 47.37 11.85 7.47
N ARG A 16 46.22 11.44 8.02
CA ARG A 16 45.88 11.28 9.44
C ARG A 16 46.48 12.29 10.41
N ASN A 17 45.61 13.00 11.12
CA ASN A 17 45.66 13.12 12.58
C ASN A 17 44.39 13.83 13.07
N LEU A 18 43.66 13.21 14.01
CA LEU A 18 43.03 13.84 15.19
C LEU A 18 41.97 12.91 15.82
N ILE A 19 42.46 11.98 16.65
CA ILE A 19 41.72 11.44 17.80
C ILE A 19 42.69 11.51 18.98
N THR A 20 42.41 12.36 19.98
CA THR A 20 43.04 12.23 21.29
C THR A 20 42.06 12.59 22.41
N ILE A 21 41.75 11.59 23.22
CA ILE A 21 41.07 11.66 24.52
C ILE A 21 42.10 12.09 25.57
N LYS A 22 41.74 12.98 26.51
CA LYS A 22 42.42 13.10 27.80
C LYS A 22 41.43 13.41 28.93
N SER A 23 41.28 12.45 29.84
CA SER A 23 40.87 12.69 31.23
C SER A 23 42.05 13.24 32.03
N VAL A 24 41.80 13.98 33.11
CA VAL A 24 42.41 13.77 34.45
C VAL A 24 41.75 14.71 35.47
N LYS A 25 41.39 14.12 36.61
CA LYS A 25 40.92 14.71 37.87
C LYS A 25 42.04 15.53 38.55
N ASN A 26 41.68 16.53 39.38
CA ASN A 26 42.10 16.58 40.78
C ASN A 26 41.39 17.70 41.58
N ALA A 27 41.19 17.41 42.86
CA ALA A 27 40.30 18.04 43.82
C ALA A 27 41.00 19.02 44.76
N LYS A 28 40.22 19.89 45.45
CA LYS A 28 40.42 20.27 46.87
C LYS A 28 39.20 21.00 47.45
N ILE A 29 38.93 20.77 48.74
CA ILE A 29 37.76 21.17 49.54
C ILE A 29 38.19 22.19 50.63
N SER A 30 37.41 23.28 50.76
CA SER A 30 37.05 24.18 51.91
C SER A 30 38.13 24.86 52.80
N PRO A 31 37.82 25.84 53.72
CA PRO A 31 36.53 26.45 54.13
C PRO A 31 36.51 28.00 54.40
N GLN A 32 35.32 28.51 54.80
CA GLN A 32 34.99 29.70 55.64
C GLN A 32 34.31 30.95 55.00
N ASN A 33 33.16 31.31 55.60
CA ASN A 33 32.25 32.48 55.46
C ASN A 33 32.81 33.72 56.23
N PRO A 34 32.24 34.97 56.23
CA PRO A 34 30.81 35.32 56.13
C PRO A 34 30.38 36.63 55.39
N GLU A 35 29.06 36.73 55.17
CA GLU A 35 28.15 37.91 55.17
C GLU A 35 28.48 39.20 54.39
N VAL A 36 27.62 39.52 53.40
CA VAL A 36 27.17 40.90 53.13
C VAL A 36 25.66 40.91 52.83
N ILE A 37 24.95 41.74 53.60
CA ILE A 37 23.51 42.04 53.57
C ILE A 37 23.20 43.01 52.42
N VAL A 38 22.16 42.75 51.61
CA VAL A 38 21.50 43.78 50.77
C VAL A 38 19.97 43.59 50.80
N GLN A 39 19.28 44.71 51.04
CA GLN A 39 17.85 44.90 51.32
C GLN A 39 16.87 44.60 50.17
N PRO A 40 15.56 44.37 50.44
CA PRO A 40 14.55 44.09 49.41
C PRO A 40 13.93 45.38 48.84
N ARG A 41 13.91 45.50 47.50
CA ARG A 41 13.24 46.59 46.79
C ARG A 41 11.78 46.20 46.49
N LYS A 42 10.84 46.98 47.04
CA LYS A 42 9.40 46.96 46.71
C LYS A 42 9.18 47.11 45.21
N LEU A 43 8.32 46.28 44.62
CA LEU A 43 7.76 46.50 43.29
C LEU A 43 6.24 46.32 43.34
N LEU A 44 5.58 47.37 42.86
CA LEU A 44 4.14 47.66 42.87
C LEU A 44 3.28 46.54 42.27
N SER A 45 2.16 46.28 42.94
CA SER A 45 1.01 45.56 42.40
C SER A 45 0.27 46.41 41.36
N THR A 46 0.24 45.98 40.12
CA THR A 46 -0.73 46.41 39.10
C THR A 46 -1.75 45.28 38.87
N PRO A 47 -3.05 45.59 38.71
CA PRO A 47 -4.06 44.56 38.50
C PRO A 47 -3.94 44.02 37.08
N CYS A 48 -3.73 42.71 36.96
CA CYS A 48 -3.70 42.02 35.67
C CYS A 48 -5.11 42.04 35.06
N GLN A 49 -5.32 42.93 34.08
CA GLN A 49 -6.50 42.88 33.24
C GLN A 49 -6.50 41.54 32.48
N ILE A 50 -7.48 40.70 32.79
CA ILE A 50 -7.81 39.52 32.00
C ILE A 50 -8.32 40.05 30.66
N ASN A 51 -7.41 40.18 29.69
CA ASN A 51 -7.80 40.29 28.29
C ASN A 51 -8.56 39.00 27.96
N LYS A 52 -9.89 39.12 27.83
CA LYS A 52 -10.71 38.15 27.11
C LYS A 52 -10.08 38.01 25.73
N VAL A 53 -9.30 36.95 25.54
CA VAL A 53 -8.95 36.49 24.21
C VAL A 53 -10.29 36.12 23.57
N HIS A 54 -10.81 37.03 22.74
CA HIS A 54 -11.82 36.68 21.76
C HIS A 54 -11.28 35.45 21.04
N PRO A 55 -11.98 34.30 21.03
CA PRO A 55 -11.62 33.25 20.12
C PRO A 55 -11.79 33.85 18.73
N LEU A 56 -10.68 34.11 18.06
CA LEU A 56 -10.66 34.15 16.61
C LEU A 56 -11.23 32.80 16.20
N ILE A 57 -12.52 32.81 15.86
CA ILE A 57 -13.18 31.74 15.14
C ILE A 57 -12.44 31.73 13.80
N THR A 58 -11.30 31.06 13.77
CA THR A 58 -10.77 30.52 12.53
C THR A 58 -11.89 29.67 11.99
N GLU A 59 -12.44 30.11 10.86
CA GLU A 59 -13.44 29.41 10.06
C GLU A 59 -13.24 27.91 10.20
N PHE A 60 -14.29 27.22 10.64
CA PHE A 60 -14.31 25.77 10.78
C PHE A 60 -13.72 25.13 9.52
N ASN A 61 -12.49 24.64 9.62
CA ASN A 61 -11.92 23.73 8.64
C ASN A 61 -12.87 22.53 8.60
N ASP A 62 -13.64 22.47 7.53
CA ASP A 62 -14.56 21.41 7.16
C ASP A 62 -13.92 20.04 7.51
N PRO A 63 -14.45 19.26 8.47
CA PRO A 63 -13.75 18.07 8.98
C PRO A 63 -13.41 17.11 7.84
N GLU A 64 -12.13 16.73 7.73
CA GLU A 64 -11.63 15.81 6.71
C GLU A 64 -12.03 14.36 7.04
N PHE A 65 -13.31 14.04 6.86
CA PHE A 65 -13.81 12.66 6.96
C PHE A 65 -13.20 11.75 5.88
N PHE A 66 -13.08 10.47 6.19
CA PHE A 66 -12.50 9.46 5.31
C PHE A 66 -13.20 9.40 3.94
N HIS A 67 -14.54 9.30 3.93
CA HIS A 67 -15.34 9.29 2.70
C HIS A 67 -15.05 10.52 1.82
N ARG A 68 -15.05 11.70 2.45
CA ARG A 68 -14.81 12.97 1.75
C ARG A 68 -13.42 13.02 1.10
N SER A 69 -12.43 12.44 1.76
CA SER A 69 -11.06 12.34 1.23
C SER A 69 -10.96 11.37 0.04
N LEU A 70 -11.85 10.38 -0.05
CA LEU A 70 -11.91 9.42 -1.15
C LEU A 70 -12.71 9.89 -2.37
N ILE A 71 -13.53 10.94 -2.26
CA ILE A 71 -14.40 11.41 -3.35
C ILE A 71 -13.66 11.53 -4.70
N PRO A 72 -12.48 12.17 -4.81
CA PRO A 72 -11.81 12.30 -6.11
C PRO A 72 -11.47 10.95 -6.74
N VAL A 73 -11.06 9.99 -5.92
CA VAL A 73 -10.66 8.64 -6.34
C VAL A 73 -11.86 7.82 -6.78
N LEU A 74 -12.94 7.85 -6.00
CA LEU A 74 -14.18 7.14 -6.31
C LEU A 74 -14.90 7.74 -7.52
N THR A 75 -14.85 9.07 -7.70
CA THR A 75 -15.38 9.73 -8.91
C THR A 75 -14.57 9.33 -10.14
N PHE A 76 -13.25 9.25 -10.04
CA PHE A 76 -12.40 8.78 -11.15
C PHE A 76 -12.69 7.32 -11.51
N SER A 77 -12.98 6.45 -10.53
CA SER A 77 -13.36 5.06 -10.82
C SER A 77 -14.66 4.93 -11.62
N GLN A 78 -15.60 5.87 -11.45
CA GLN A 78 -16.84 5.87 -12.23
C GLN A 78 -16.60 6.09 -13.73
N LEU A 79 -15.52 6.79 -14.11
CA LEU A 79 -15.16 7.01 -15.52
C LEU A 79 -14.81 5.71 -16.26
N PHE A 80 -14.39 4.69 -15.52
CA PHE A 80 -14.04 3.37 -16.04
C PHE A 80 -15.12 2.31 -15.75
N GLY A 81 -16.30 2.72 -15.27
CA GLY A 81 -17.39 1.79 -14.95
C GLY A 81 -17.03 0.84 -13.81
N ILE A 82 -16.15 1.27 -12.90
CA ILE A 82 -15.70 0.48 -11.76
C ILE A 82 -16.34 1.03 -10.49
N PHE A 83 -16.83 0.10 -9.68
CA PHE A 83 -17.42 0.35 -8.38
C PHE A 83 -18.73 1.17 -8.45
N PRO A 84 -19.85 0.57 -8.90
CA PRO A 84 -21.08 1.30 -9.19
C PRO A 84 -21.74 1.85 -7.93
N ILE A 85 -21.38 3.07 -7.52
CA ILE A 85 -22.02 3.78 -6.41
C ILE A 85 -22.63 5.07 -6.95
N SER A 86 -23.89 5.30 -6.65
CA SER A 86 -24.56 6.55 -6.98
C SER A 86 -24.26 7.62 -5.93
N ARG A 87 -24.17 8.87 -6.39
CA ARG A 87 -24.03 10.08 -5.56
C ARG A 87 -22.72 10.15 -4.74
N VAL A 88 -21.62 9.63 -5.30
CA VAL A 88 -20.28 9.65 -4.68
C VAL A 88 -19.84 11.06 -4.26
N SER A 89 -20.16 12.09 -5.04
CA SER A 89 -19.77 13.48 -4.78
C SER A 89 -20.42 14.11 -3.53
N ASN A 90 -21.43 13.46 -2.94
CA ASN A 90 -22.02 13.94 -1.71
C ASN A 90 -21.04 13.78 -0.54
N LYS A 91 -20.86 14.84 0.23
CA LYS A 91 -20.01 14.85 1.43
C LYS A 91 -20.51 13.91 2.52
N ASN A 92 -21.82 13.66 2.59
CA ASN A 92 -22.44 12.80 3.59
C ASN A 92 -22.52 11.34 3.08
N PRO A 93 -21.84 10.37 3.74
CA PRO A 93 -21.85 8.98 3.31
C PRO A 93 -23.25 8.33 3.38
N LYS A 94 -24.18 8.86 4.20
CA LYS A 94 -25.56 8.38 4.26
C LYS A 94 -26.35 8.61 2.98
N MET A 95 -25.89 9.52 2.12
CA MET A 95 -26.53 9.80 0.82
C MET A 95 -26.01 8.91 -0.31
N LEU A 96 -25.00 8.08 -0.05
CA LEU A 96 -24.53 7.08 -0.99
C LEU A 96 -25.65 6.06 -1.20
N ASN A 97 -25.88 5.71 -2.46
CA ASN A 97 -26.91 4.75 -2.83
C ASN A 97 -26.38 3.77 -3.86
N PHE A 98 -26.89 2.54 -3.83
CA PHE A 98 -26.69 1.57 -4.89
C PHE A 98 -28.03 1.29 -5.55
N ASN A 99 -28.21 1.78 -6.78
CA ASN A 99 -29.40 1.52 -7.58
C ASN A 99 -29.04 0.66 -8.79
N VAL A 100 -29.64 -0.52 -8.87
CA VAL A 100 -29.44 -1.49 -9.97
C VAL A 100 -29.86 -0.90 -11.32
N LYS A 101 -30.87 -0.02 -11.33
CA LYS A 101 -31.39 0.63 -12.55
C LYS A 101 -30.65 1.92 -12.93
N SER A 102 -29.55 2.26 -12.28
CA SER A 102 -28.79 3.47 -12.60
C SER A 102 -27.94 3.30 -13.86
N PHE A 103 -27.70 4.39 -14.59
CA PHE A 103 -26.79 4.40 -15.74
C PHE A 103 -25.38 3.90 -15.37
N ILE A 104 -24.89 4.26 -14.18
CA ILE A 104 -23.60 3.82 -13.65
C ILE A 104 -23.54 2.30 -13.54
N THR A 105 -24.58 1.69 -12.97
CA THR A 105 -24.65 0.22 -12.84
C THR A 105 -24.74 -0.45 -14.20
N PHE A 106 -25.52 0.10 -15.13
CA PHE A 106 -25.60 -0.39 -16.51
C PHE A 106 -24.22 -0.36 -17.21
N TYR A 107 -23.53 0.77 -17.14
CA TYR A 107 -22.18 0.91 -17.68
C TYR A 107 -21.18 -0.06 -17.03
N SER A 108 -21.21 -0.19 -15.70
CA SER A 108 -20.38 -1.16 -14.97
C SER A 108 -20.68 -2.61 -15.35
N THR A 109 -21.92 -2.90 -15.74
CA THR A 109 -22.33 -4.24 -16.19
C THR A 109 -21.76 -4.54 -17.58
N ILE A 110 -21.76 -3.56 -18.49
CA ILE A 110 -21.11 -3.70 -19.80
C ILE A 110 -19.61 -3.95 -19.64
N VAL A 111 -18.93 -3.18 -18.78
CA VAL A 111 -17.49 -3.37 -18.49
C VAL A 111 -17.23 -4.75 -17.91
N LEU A 112 -18.03 -5.20 -16.94
CA LEU A 112 -17.91 -6.54 -16.35
C LEU A 112 -18.09 -7.64 -17.40
N MET A 113 -19.07 -7.51 -18.30
CA MET A 113 -19.29 -8.47 -19.40
C MET A 113 -18.13 -8.48 -20.39
N ALA A 114 -17.55 -7.32 -20.72
CA ALA A 114 -16.39 -7.22 -21.60
C ALA A 114 -15.14 -7.89 -21.00
N ILE A 115 -14.88 -7.65 -19.71
CA ILE A 115 -13.76 -8.28 -18.99
C ILE A 115 -14.00 -9.79 -18.83
N PHE A 116 -15.24 -10.22 -18.58
CA PHE A 116 -15.60 -11.64 -18.55
C PHE A 116 -15.33 -12.32 -19.90
N TYR A 117 -15.73 -11.69 -21.00
CA TYR A 117 -15.44 -12.19 -22.34
C TYR A 117 -13.93 -12.33 -22.58
N LEU A 118 -13.14 -11.33 -22.18
CA LEU A 118 -11.69 -11.37 -22.30
C LEU A 118 -11.08 -12.51 -21.47
N ALA A 119 -11.54 -12.71 -20.24
CA ALA A 119 -11.12 -13.83 -19.39
C ALA A 119 -11.42 -15.18 -20.07
N CYS A 120 -12.63 -15.39 -20.58
CA CYS A 120 -12.99 -16.60 -21.32
C CYS A 120 -12.10 -16.80 -22.56
N LYS A 121 -11.87 -15.74 -23.35
CA LYS A 121 -10.99 -15.81 -24.53
C LYS A 121 -9.55 -16.15 -24.16
N SER A 122 -9.01 -15.58 -23.09
CA SER A 122 -7.66 -15.87 -22.62
C SER A 122 -7.47 -17.34 -22.22
N ILE A 123 -8.49 -17.95 -21.59
CA ILE A 123 -8.49 -19.38 -21.24
C ILE A 123 -8.57 -20.25 -22.50
N VAL A 124 -9.45 -19.92 -23.44
CA VAL A 124 -9.56 -20.67 -24.71
C VAL A 124 -8.24 -20.66 -25.46
N ILE A 125 -7.56 -19.50 -25.52
CA ILE A 125 -6.25 -19.39 -26.18
C ILE A 125 -5.21 -20.23 -25.46
N LEU A 126 -5.16 -20.19 -24.13
CA LEU A 126 -4.27 -21.06 -23.36
C LEU A 126 -4.48 -22.55 -23.70
N ILE A 127 -5.73 -23.01 -23.70
CA ILE A 127 -6.07 -24.41 -24.05
C ILE A 127 -5.60 -24.74 -25.47
N GLN A 128 -5.84 -23.84 -26.43
CA GLN A 128 -5.41 -24.03 -27.82
C GLN A 128 -3.88 -24.10 -27.95
N THR A 129 -3.15 -23.24 -27.23
CA THR A 129 -1.68 -23.23 -27.22
C THR A 129 -1.13 -24.53 -26.63
N VAL A 130 -1.71 -25.02 -25.52
CA VAL A 130 -1.32 -26.31 -24.90
C VAL A 130 -1.60 -27.49 -25.84
N ASN A 131 -2.76 -27.51 -26.51
CA ASN A 131 -3.11 -28.58 -27.43
C ASN A 131 -2.21 -28.61 -28.67
N LYS A 132 -1.83 -27.45 -29.21
CA LYS A 132 -0.93 -27.35 -30.38
C LYS A 132 0.50 -27.80 -30.07
N THR A 133 0.95 -27.60 -28.82
CA THR A 133 2.31 -27.96 -28.37
C THR A 133 2.41 -29.41 -27.85
N GLY A 134 1.32 -30.20 -27.96
CA GLY A 134 1.29 -31.60 -27.56
C GLY A 134 1.49 -31.84 -26.06
N GLY A 135 1.42 -30.80 -25.22
CA GLY A 135 1.60 -30.86 -23.77
C GLY A 135 2.99 -31.27 -23.29
N CYS A 136 3.95 -31.54 -24.17
CA CYS A 136 5.17 -32.28 -23.83
C CYS A 136 6.41 -31.43 -23.58
N THR A 137 6.43 -30.13 -23.89
CA THR A 137 7.52 -29.25 -23.44
C THR A 137 7.00 -27.87 -23.04
N LEU A 138 7.40 -27.43 -21.85
CA LEU A 138 7.36 -26.01 -21.44
C LEU A 138 8.43 -25.22 -22.21
N ASP A 139 8.56 -25.42 -23.52
CA ASP A 139 9.46 -24.61 -24.35
C ASP A 139 8.74 -23.31 -24.76
N THR A 140 9.34 -22.15 -24.53
CA THR A 140 9.51 -21.53 -23.20
C THR A 140 8.78 -20.17 -23.13
N GLU A 141 8.16 -19.73 -24.23
CA GLU A 141 7.61 -18.38 -24.42
C GLU A 141 6.10 -18.37 -24.69
N GLY A 142 5.58 -19.31 -25.51
CA GLY A 142 4.17 -19.33 -25.89
C GLY A 142 3.22 -19.83 -24.79
N ILE A 143 3.56 -20.94 -24.13
CA ILE A 143 2.75 -21.49 -23.02
C ILE A 143 2.83 -20.57 -21.80
N SER A 144 4.02 -20.06 -21.47
CA SER A 144 4.22 -19.11 -20.37
C SER A 144 3.47 -17.79 -20.59
N GLY A 145 3.49 -17.26 -21.81
CA GLY A 145 2.68 -16.10 -22.22
C GLY A 145 1.17 -16.36 -22.18
N GLY A 146 0.72 -17.56 -22.59
CA GLY A 146 -0.68 -17.98 -22.47
C GLY A 146 -1.17 -18.05 -21.02
N VAL A 147 -0.37 -18.67 -20.14
CA VAL A 147 -0.67 -18.78 -18.70
C VAL A 147 -0.69 -17.39 -18.06
N PHE A 148 0.27 -16.53 -18.42
CA PHE A 148 0.33 -15.13 -17.97
C PHE A 148 -0.98 -14.39 -18.28
N ASN A 149 -1.40 -14.41 -19.55
CA ASN A 149 -2.57 -13.68 -19.98
C ASN A 149 -3.86 -14.23 -19.37
N ALA A 150 -3.97 -15.57 -19.24
CA ALA A 150 -5.13 -16.20 -18.62
C ALA A 150 -5.23 -15.86 -17.13
N ALA A 151 -4.15 -16.02 -16.37
CA ALA A 151 -4.12 -15.70 -14.95
C ALA A 151 -4.44 -14.23 -14.69
N TYR A 152 -3.91 -13.33 -15.52
CA TYR A 152 -4.20 -11.90 -15.49
C TYR A 152 -5.69 -11.59 -15.65
N CYS A 153 -6.26 -12.01 -16.77
CA CYS A 153 -7.64 -11.67 -17.12
C CYS A 153 -8.62 -12.26 -16.11
N VAL A 154 -8.34 -13.47 -15.61
CA VAL A 154 -9.15 -14.12 -14.55
C VAL A 154 -9.03 -13.35 -13.23
N CYS A 155 -7.83 -12.99 -12.78
CA CYS A 155 -7.66 -12.22 -11.56
C CYS A 155 -8.37 -10.86 -11.63
N VAL A 156 -8.22 -10.14 -12.76
CA VAL A 156 -8.88 -8.85 -12.98
C VAL A 156 -10.40 -9.01 -13.07
N PHE A 157 -10.90 -10.07 -13.70
CA PHE A 157 -12.33 -10.37 -13.72
C PHE A 157 -12.89 -10.55 -12.31
N ILE A 158 -12.21 -11.33 -11.45
CA ILE A 158 -12.67 -11.55 -10.08
C ILE A 158 -12.60 -10.25 -9.26
N GLN A 159 -11.57 -9.42 -9.46
CA GLN A 159 -11.51 -8.09 -8.85
C GLN A 159 -12.69 -7.22 -9.32
N CYS A 160 -12.99 -7.19 -10.62
CA CYS A 160 -14.10 -6.42 -11.18
C CYS A 160 -15.45 -6.89 -10.61
N LEU A 161 -15.66 -8.21 -10.53
CA LEU A 161 -16.82 -8.81 -9.90
C LEU A 161 -16.95 -8.42 -8.42
N PHE A 162 -15.83 -8.42 -7.68
CA PHE A 162 -15.81 -7.99 -6.30
C PHE A 162 -16.29 -6.54 -6.16
N PHE A 163 -15.74 -5.61 -6.94
CA PHE A 163 -16.15 -4.20 -6.90
C PHE A 163 -17.59 -3.96 -7.39
N PHE A 164 -18.13 -4.83 -8.25
CA PHE A 164 -19.54 -4.80 -8.63
C PHE A 164 -20.46 -5.20 -7.46
N MET A 165 -20.03 -6.15 -6.62
CA MET A 165 -20.79 -6.63 -5.46
C MET A 165 -20.57 -5.81 -4.18
N LEU A 166 -19.48 -5.05 -4.12
CA LEU A 166 -19.05 -4.26 -2.97
C LEU A 166 -20.00 -3.11 -2.52
N PRO A 167 -20.77 -2.41 -3.39
CA PRO A 167 -21.45 -1.15 -3.04
C PRO A 167 -22.28 -1.20 -1.75
N LYS A 168 -23.12 -2.24 -1.58
CA LYS A 168 -23.99 -2.36 -0.39
C LYS A 168 -23.19 -2.47 0.91
N LYS A 169 -22.15 -3.33 0.91
CA LYS A 169 -21.28 -3.52 2.07
C LYS A 169 -20.42 -2.28 2.34
N TRP A 170 -19.96 -1.62 1.28
CA TRP A 170 -19.18 -0.40 1.38
C TRP A 170 -19.96 0.77 1.97
N ILE A 171 -21.21 0.98 1.55
CA ILE A 171 -22.05 2.05 2.11
C ILE A 171 -22.22 1.86 3.64
N ASN A 172 -22.48 0.64 4.08
CA ASN A 172 -22.55 0.33 5.51
C ASN A 172 -21.21 0.59 6.22
N LEU A 173 -20.10 0.21 5.60
CA LEU A 173 -18.76 0.47 6.13
C LEU A 173 -18.49 1.98 6.24
N GLN A 174 -18.86 2.79 5.23
CA GLN A 174 -18.70 4.25 5.26
C GLN A 174 -19.50 4.91 6.38
N ASN A 175 -20.69 4.40 6.70
CA ASN A 175 -21.45 4.88 7.86
C ASN A 175 -20.73 4.55 9.18
N LYS A 176 -20.16 3.34 9.31
CA LYS A 176 -19.34 2.97 10.49
C LYS A 176 -18.07 3.82 10.61
N TRP A 177 -17.45 4.18 9.49
CA TRP A 177 -16.36 5.16 9.45
C TRP A 177 -16.82 6.50 10.00
N GLU A 178 -17.89 7.08 9.46
CA GLU A 178 -18.40 8.37 9.92
C GLU A 178 -18.75 8.37 11.43
N ASP A 179 -19.36 7.29 11.93
CA ASP A 179 -19.68 7.14 13.34
C ASP A 179 -18.42 7.03 14.22
N MET A 180 -17.38 6.34 13.76
CA MET A 180 -16.07 6.31 14.43
C MET A 180 -15.44 7.70 14.47
N GLU A 181 -15.40 8.40 13.33
CA GLU A 181 -14.78 9.72 13.21
C GLU A 181 -15.49 10.74 14.11
N LYS A 182 -16.83 10.73 14.13
CA LYS A 182 -17.62 11.58 15.04
C LYS A 182 -17.37 11.29 16.52
N LYS A 183 -17.03 10.06 16.90
CA LYS A 183 -16.74 9.71 18.30
C LYS A 183 -15.32 10.11 18.69
N LEU A 184 -14.33 9.83 17.84
CA LEU A 184 -12.93 10.10 18.11
C LEU A 184 -12.59 11.60 17.98
N ASP A 185 -13.11 12.28 16.95
CA ASP A 185 -12.78 13.68 16.67
C ASP A 185 -13.51 14.63 17.64
N LYS A 186 -14.58 14.19 18.31
CA LYS A 186 -15.15 14.91 19.46
C LYS A 186 -14.21 14.92 20.68
N SER A 187 -13.38 13.87 20.81
CA SER A 187 -12.48 13.68 21.94
C SER A 187 -11.14 14.38 21.74
N ASN A 188 -10.75 14.69 20.50
CA ASN A 188 -9.40 15.13 20.14
C ASN A 188 -9.43 16.41 19.31
N GLN A 189 -8.52 17.36 19.61
CA GLN A 189 -8.46 18.67 18.92
C GLN A 189 -7.75 18.65 17.55
N ASP A 190 -7.05 17.57 17.19
CA ASP A 190 -6.30 17.47 15.93
C ASP A 190 -6.90 16.34 15.06
N VAL A 191 -7.16 16.59 13.78
CA VAL A 191 -7.81 15.63 12.86
C VAL A 191 -6.79 15.14 11.84
N PRO A 192 -6.73 13.83 11.52
CA PRO A 192 -5.80 13.33 10.51
C PRO A 192 -6.07 13.97 9.14
N ARG A 193 -5.04 14.61 8.57
CA ARG A 193 -5.10 15.20 7.22
C ARG A 193 -4.97 14.12 6.15
N LEU A 194 -6.09 13.51 5.77
CA LEU A 194 -6.15 12.40 4.82
C LEU A 194 -6.23 12.88 3.37
N SER A 195 -6.90 14.02 3.11
CA SER A 195 -7.22 14.47 1.75
C SER A 195 -5.98 14.69 0.89
N ARG A 196 -4.96 15.39 1.43
CA ARG A 196 -3.70 15.62 0.71
C ARG A 196 -2.95 14.31 0.44
N LYS A 197 -2.86 13.43 1.45
CA LYS A 197 -2.17 12.14 1.32
C LYS A 197 -2.82 11.25 0.27
N PHE A 198 -4.15 11.16 0.28
CA PHE A 198 -4.90 10.34 -0.66
C PHE A 198 -4.74 10.87 -2.08
N LYS A 199 -4.81 12.18 -2.29
CA LYS A 199 -4.55 12.80 -3.60
C LYS A 199 -3.13 12.54 -4.09
N THR A 200 -2.13 12.67 -3.23
CA THR A 200 -0.74 12.39 -3.60
C THR A 200 -0.53 10.92 -4.00
N ILE A 201 -1.03 9.97 -3.19
CA ILE A 201 -0.94 8.53 -3.50
C ILE A 201 -1.65 8.23 -4.82
N PHE A 202 -2.88 8.75 -4.98
CA PHE A 202 -3.68 8.58 -6.19
C PHE A 202 -2.94 9.08 -7.43
N LEU A 203 -2.43 10.31 -7.40
CA LEU A 203 -1.73 10.91 -8.54
C LEU A 203 -0.45 10.14 -8.90
N ILE A 204 0.35 9.74 -7.92
CA ILE A 204 1.57 8.98 -8.16
C ILE A 204 1.25 7.64 -8.83
N ILE A 205 0.30 6.88 -8.29
CA ILE A 205 -0.04 5.57 -8.85
C ILE A 205 -0.59 5.72 -10.27
N ILE A 206 -1.55 6.62 -10.50
CA ILE A 206 -2.13 6.82 -11.84
C ILE A 206 -1.08 7.24 -12.87
N ILE A 207 -0.16 8.15 -12.53
CA ILE A 207 0.90 8.57 -13.45
C ILE A 207 1.80 7.39 -13.81
N LEU A 208 2.24 6.61 -12.82
CA LEU A 208 3.07 5.44 -13.06
C LEU A 208 2.32 4.35 -13.86
N SER A 209 1.03 4.13 -13.58
CA SER A 209 0.19 3.20 -14.36
C SER A 209 0.04 3.64 -15.82
N ILE A 210 -0.07 4.95 -16.08
CA ILE A 210 -0.15 5.47 -17.45
C ILE A 210 1.17 5.23 -18.19
N ILE A 211 2.31 5.50 -17.53
CA ILE A 211 3.64 5.24 -18.12
C ILE A 211 3.80 3.75 -18.43
N GLU A 212 3.39 2.87 -17.51
CA GLU A 212 3.40 1.42 -17.72
C GLU A 212 2.55 1.02 -18.93
N HIS A 213 1.30 1.50 -19.00
CA HIS A 213 0.40 1.15 -20.08
C HIS A 213 0.88 1.68 -21.44
N VAL A 214 1.41 2.91 -21.50
CA VAL A 214 2.01 3.46 -22.72
C VAL A 214 3.22 2.62 -23.14
N GLY A 215 4.08 2.26 -22.19
CA GLY A 215 5.23 1.39 -22.43
C GLY A 215 4.83 0.02 -22.98
N TRP A 216 3.76 -0.59 -22.43
CA TRP A 216 3.21 -1.85 -22.92
C TRP A 216 2.72 -1.73 -24.37
N ASN A 217 1.97 -0.68 -24.70
CA ASN A 217 1.46 -0.46 -26.06
C ASN A 217 2.61 -0.28 -27.08
N ILE A 218 3.65 0.48 -26.73
CA ILE A 218 4.84 0.65 -27.59
C ILE A 218 5.55 -0.69 -27.78
N ASN A 219 5.74 -1.46 -26.69
CA ASN A 219 6.39 -2.76 -26.76
C ASN A 219 5.59 -3.76 -27.60
N PHE A 220 4.26 -3.77 -27.44
CA PHE A 220 3.34 -4.61 -28.21
C PHE A 220 3.39 -4.30 -29.71
N GLN A 221 3.38 -3.01 -30.07
CA GLN A 221 3.49 -2.59 -31.47
C GLN A 221 4.83 -3.02 -32.08
N ASN A 222 5.94 -2.84 -31.35
CA ASN A 222 7.25 -3.28 -31.79
C ASN A 222 7.35 -4.81 -31.94
N ALA A 223 6.68 -5.58 -31.08
CA ALA A 223 6.63 -7.04 -31.17
C ALA A 223 5.83 -7.49 -32.40
N LYS A 224 4.71 -6.82 -32.68
CA LYS A 224 3.87 -7.04 -33.86
C LYS A 224 4.62 -6.77 -35.16
N ASP A 225 5.32 -5.64 -35.24
CA ASP A 225 6.05 -5.23 -36.45
C ASP A 225 7.27 -6.12 -36.74
N ASN A 226 7.88 -6.70 -35.71
CA ASN A 226 9.05 -7.58 -35.83
C ASN A 226 8.72 -9.08 -35.81
N HIS A 227 7.44 -9.48 -35.87
CA HIS A 227 6.97 -10.87 -35.81
C HIS A 227 7.59 -11.70 -34.66
N LYS A 228 7.75 -11.10 -33.47
CA LYS A 228 8.33 -11.79 -32.31
C LYS A 228 7.28 -12.57 -31.51
N SER A 229 7.68 -13.75 -31.02
CA SER A 229 6.80 -14.78 -30.42
C SER A 229 6.10 -14.35 -29.12
N CYS A 230 6.71 -13.47 -28.31
CA CYS A 230 6.29 -13.26 -26.91
C CYS A 230 4.90 -12.65 -26.73
N ASP A 231 4.37 -11.95 -27.75
CA ASP A 231 3.03 -11.37 -27.74
C ASP A 231 2.05 -12.11 -28.66
N GLU A 232 2.39 -13.32 -29.13
CA GLU A 232 1.58 -14.12 -30.05
C GLU A 232 0.12 -14.24 -29.62
N VAL A 233 -0.18 -14.25 -28.32
CA VAL A 233 -1.56 -14.31 -27.81
C VAL A 233 -2.36 -13.05 -28.17
N TRP A 234 -1.81 -11.86 -27.90
CA TRP A 234 -2.44 -10.58 -28.23
C TRP A 234 -2.36 -10.27 -29.73
N ILE A 235 -1.26 -10.67 -30.37
CA ILE A 235 -1.07 -10.59 -31.82
C ILE A 235 -2.10 -11.47 -32.53
N ASN A 236 -2.30 -12.74 -32.12
CA ASN A 236 -3.33 -13.64 -32.66
C ASN A 236 -4.76 -13.18 -32.34
N LEU A 237 -4.98 -12.53 -31.19
CA LEU A 237 -6.24 -11.85 -30.88
C LEU A 237 -6.52 -10.66 -31.82
N SER A 238 -5.46 -9.99 -32.32
CA SER A 238 -5.55 -8.80 -33.18
C SER A 238 -5.43 -9.04 -34.69
N ASN A 239 -4.83 -10.16 -35.12
CA ASN A 239 -4.43 -10.46 -36.50
C ASN A 239 -5.38 -11.41 -37.23
N SER A 240 -6.69 -11.21 -37.14
CA SER A 240 -7.61 -11.84 -38.09
C SER A 240 -7.85 -10.86 -39.26
N ASN A 241 -7.58 -11.29 -40.50
CA ASN A 241 -7.43 -10.43 -41.70
C ASN A 241 -8.73 -9.86 -42.36
N ASN A 242 -9.83 -9.64 -41.64
CA ASN A 242 -11.08 -9.12 -42.22
C ASN A 242 -11.48 -7.78 -41.59
N ALA A 243 -12.18 -6.91 -42.32
CA ALA A 243 -12.63 -5.59 -41.82
C ALA A 243 -13.54 -5.67 -40.55
N VAL A 244 -14.26 -6.78 -40.37
CA VAL A 244 -15.02 -7.11 -39.14
C VAL A 244 -14.10 -7.24 -37.91
N ASN A 245 -12.81 -7.51 -38.13
CA ASN A 245 -11.83 -7.76 -37.09
C ASN A 245 -11.14 -6.48 -36.60
N ASN A 246 -11.20 -5.37 -37.33
CA ASN A 246 -10.69 -4.09 -36.83
C ASN A 246 -11.50 -3.62 -35.62
N LEU A 247 -12.84 -3.71 -35.68
CA LEU A 247 -13.72 -3.38 -34.56
C LEU A 247 -13.46 -4.29 -33.35
N GLN A 248 -13.26 -5.58 -33.59
CA GLN A 248 -12.92 -6.54 -32.54
C GLN A 248 -11.57 -6.21 -31.90
N THR A 249 -10.56 -5.85 -32.68
CA THR A 249 -9.25 -5.42 -32.18
C THR A 249 -9.35 -4.15 -31.35
N TYR A 250 -10.09 -3.13 -31.81
CA TYR A 250 -10.32 -1.92 -31.03
C TYR A 250 -11.06 -2.21 -29.72
N PHE A 251 -12.06 -3.10 -29.75
CA PHE A 251 -12.77 -3.54 -28.55
C PHE A 251 -11.82 -4.24 -27.56
N LEU A 252 -10.98 -5.16 -28.03
CA LEU A 252 -10.03 -5.90 -27.20
C LEU A 252 -8.96 -4.99 -26.60
N MET A 253 -8.41 -4.05 -27.37
CA MET A 253 -7.45 -3.06 -26.86
C MET A 253 -8.10 -2.15 -25.81
N THR A 254 -9.34 -1.71 -26.05
CA THR A 254 -10.09 -0.92 -25.07
C THR A 254 -10.32 -1.74 -23.80
N ALA A 255 -10.80 -2.98 -23.92
CA ALA A 255 -10.99 -3.87 -22.77
C ALA A 255 -9.67 -4.10 -22.00
N ALA A 256 -8.55 -4.24 -22.71
CA ALA A 256 -7.22 -4.38 -22.10
C ALA A 256 -6.85 -3.14 -21.26
N THR A 257 -7.09 -1.92 -21.77
CA THR A 257 -6.91 -0.68 -21.00
C THR A 257 -7.75 -0.67 -19.71
N TYR A 258 -9.00 -1.13 -19.78
CA TYR A 258 -9.86 -1.24 -18.59
C TYR A 258 -9.32 -2.27 -17.59
N THR A 259 -8.80 -3.40 -18.06
CA THR A 259 -8.18 -4.39 -17.15
C THR A 259 -6.94 -3.85 -16.45
N ALA A 260 -6.08 -3.12 -17.18
CA ALA A 260 -4.88 -2.52 -16.62
C ALA A 260 -5.24 -1.48 -15.55
N TYR A 261 -6.22 -0.63 -15.85
CA TYR A 261 -6.74 0.31 -14.87
C TYR A 261 -7.34 -0.39 -13.64
N MET A 262 -8.13 -1.45 -13.84
CA MET A 262 -8.78 -2.20 -12.76
C MET A 262 -7.78 -2.79 -11.77
N TRP A 263 -6.68 -3.39 -12.27
CA TRP A 263 -5.64 -3.96 -11.42
C TRP A 263 -4.97 -2.89 -10.56
N ASN A 264 -4.56 -1.78 -11.18
CA ASN A 264 -3.94 -0.66 -10.48
C ASN A 264 -4.91 -0.02 -9.46
N PHE A 265 -6.19 0.11 -9.83
CA PHE A 265 -7.23 0.67 -8.97
C PHE A 265 -7.47 -0.21 -7.73
N SER A 266 -7.51 -1.53 -7.89
CA SER A 266 -7.70 -2.48 -6.78
C SER A 266 -6.60 -2.32 -5.72
N ASP A 267 -5.34 -2.31 -6.13
CA ASP A 267 -4.19 -2.16 -5.23
C ASP A 267 -4.19 -0.79 -4.55
N MET A 268 -4.43 0.27 -5.32
CA MET A 268 -4.54 1.62 -4.80
C MET A 268 -5.66 1.76 -3.78
N PHE A 269 -6.82 1.18 -4.05
CA PHE A 269 -7.97 1.22 -3.13
C PHE A 269 -7.62 0.58 -1.78
N ILE A 270 -6.94 -0.58 -1.79
CA ILE A 270 -6.45 -1.23 -0.56
C ILE A 270 -5.45 -0.32 0.16
N ILE A 271 -4.51 0.30 -0.55
CA ILE A 271 -3.54 1.24 0.03
C ILE A 271 -4.26 2.39 0.74
N LEU A 272 -5.22 3.03 0.09
CA LEU A 272 -5.92 4.19 0.64
C LEU A 272 -6.73 3.84 1.90
N VAL A 273 -7.48 2.72 1.87
CA VAL A 273 -8.21 2.24 3.06
C VAL A 273 -7.24 1.95 4.21
N SER A 274 -6.13 1.28 3.90
CA SER A 274 -5.14 0.90 4.91
C SER A 274 -4.43 2.10 5.52
N VAL A 275 -4.06 3.08 4.70
CA VAL A 275 -3.51 4.37 5.16
C VAL A 275 -4.51 5.11 6.04
N GLY A 276 -5.80 5.13 5.68
CA GLY A 276 -6.85 5.71 6.51
C GLY A 276 -6.89 5.13 7.92
N LEU A 277 -6.87 3.79 8.03
CA LEU A 277 -6.87 3.09 9.33
C LEU A 277 -5.57 3.34 10.11
N ALA A 278 -4.43 3.23 9.44
CA ALA A 278 -3.11 3.44 10.05
C ALA A 278 -2.95 4.86 10.61
N GLU A 279 -3.46 5.88 9.90
CA GLU A 279 -3.40 7.27 10.36
C GLU A 279 -4.32 7.53 11.56
N ARG A 280 -5.45 6.82 11.68
CA ARG A 280 -6.32 6.89 12.86
C ARG A 280 -5.63 6.33 14.11
N TYR A 281 -4.93 5.19 14.00
CA TYR A 281 -4.09 4.70 15.10
C TYR A 281 -2.92 5.63 15.40
N LYS A 282 -2.24 6.15 14.37
CA LYS A 282 -1.15 7.12 14.55
C LYS A 282 -1.63 8.34 15.33
N HIS A 283 -2.84 8.81 15.07
CA HIS A 283 -3.44 9.91 15.81
C HIS A 283 -3.75 9.53 17.26
N LEU A 284 -4.34 8.36 17.51
CA LEU A 284 -4.54 7.83 18.88
C LEU A 284 -3.21 7.76 19.65
N ASN A 285 -2.15 7.28 19.01
CA ASN A 285 -0.83 7.15 19.62
C ASN A 285 -0.21 8.50 19.98
N LYS A 286 -0.46 9.57 19.21
CA LYS A 286 0.00 10.91 19.59
C LYS A 286 -0.60 11.34 20.93
N PHE A 287 -1.90 11.10 21.11
CA PHE A 287 -2.59 11.41 22.36
C PHE A 287 -2.03 10.57 23.52
N ALA A 288 -1.73 9.29 23.28
CA ALA A 288 -1.08 8.39 24.24
C ALA A 288 0.33 8.85 24.65
N LEU A 289 1.12 9.29 23.67
CA LEU A 289 2.51 9.70 23.88
C LEU A 289 2.63 11.09 24.52
N ALA A 290 1.70 12.01 24.21
CA ALA A 290 1.72 13.37 24.73
C ALA A 290 1.47 13.45 26.26
N SER A 291 0.80 12.45 26.85
CA SER A 291 0.55 12.40 28.30
C SER A 291 1.75 11.94 29.15
N GLY A 292 2.91 11.65 28.54
CA GLY A 292 4.07 11.11 29.23
C GLY A 292 3.92 9.63 29.64
N THR A 293 4.94 9.08 30.30
CA THR A 293 5.08 7.64 30.60
C THR A 293 3.95 7.03 31.43
N CYS A 294 3.20 7.84 32.19
CA CYS A 294 1.91 7.42 32.73
C CYS A 294 1.11 8.58 33.34
N ASN A 295 -0.13 8.75 32.86
CA ASN A 295 -1.12 9.66 33.44
C ASN A 295 -1.82 8.97 34.62
N ASN A 296 -2.04 9.69 35.72
CA ASN A 296 -2.63 9.14 36.94
C ASN A 296 -4.17 9.11 36.91
N HIS A 297 -4.79 9.71 35.90
CA HIS A 297 -6.24 9.77 35.81
C HIS A 297 -6.82 8.52 35.16
N GLU A 298 -7.59 7.74 35.91
CA GLU A 298 -8.29 6.55 35.40
C GLU A 298 -9.20 6.86 34.19
N ASN A 299 -9.86 8.03 34.21
CA ASN A 299 -10.68 8.52 33.08
C ASN A 299 -9.88 8.64 31.77
N TYR A 300 -8.59 8.95 31.84
CA TYR A 300 -7.73 9.05 30.67
C TYR A 300 -7.53 7.67 30.01
N TRP A 301 -7.16 6.66 30.81
CA TRP A 301 -6.95 5.30 30.32
C TRP A 301 -8.24 4.65 29.82
N ASN A 302 -9.35 4.90 30.51
CA ASN A 302 -10.66 4.46 30.07
C ASN A 302 -11.01 5.05 28.69
N GLN A 303 -10.82 6.36 28.49
CA GLN A 303 -11.09 7.01 27.20
C GLN A 303 -10.19 6.47 26.09
N LEU A 304 -8.91 6.26 26.38
CA LEU A 304 -7.97 5.67 25.42
C LEU A 304 -8.39 4.25 25.02
N ARG A 305 -8.81 3.41 25.98
CA ARG A 305 -9.31 2.06 25.73
C ARG A 305 -10.59 2.05 24.92
N ILE A 306 -11.52 2.96 25.20
CA ILE A 306 -12.76 3.12 24.41
C ILE A 306 -12.40 3.47 22.97
N ASN A 307 -11.52 4.47 22.76
CA ASN A 307 -11.08 4.87 21.42
C ASN A 307 -10.38 3.73 20.67
N TYR A 308 -9.51 2.98 21.36
CA TYR A 308 -8.85 1.79 20.80
C TYR A 308 -9.86 0.73 20.38
N SER A 309 -10.87 0.45 21.22
CA SER A 309 -11.91 -0.53 20.95
C SER A 309 -12.77 -0.16 19.74
N ILE A 310 -13.12 1.13 19.61
CA ILE A 310 -13.85 1.63 18.44
C ILE A 310 -13.03 1.41 17.15
N LEU A 311 -11.73 1.71 17.18
CA LEU A 311 -10.85 1.49 16.02
C LEU A 311 -10.65 0.00 15.71
N SER A 312 -10.46 -0.84 16.73
CA SER A 312 -10.32 -2.29 16.55
C SER A 312 -11.55 -2.87 15.86
N ASN A 313 -12.74 -2.48 16.31
CA ASN A 313 -13.99 -2.91 15.68
C ASN A 313 -14.08 -2.47 14.22
N LEU A 314 -13.67 -1.24 13.90
CA LEU A 314 -13.66 -0.76 12.51
C LEU A 314 -12.66 -1.51 11.63
N VAL A 315 -11.48 -1.87 12.14
CA VAL A 315 -10.51 -2.71 11.41
C VAL A 315 -11.11 -4.08 11.11
N LYS A 316 -11.74 -4.74 12.10
CA LYS A 316 -12.39 -6.05 11.93
C LYS A 316 -13.54 -6.01 10.92
N GLU A 317 -14.33 -4.94 10.95
CA GLU A 317 -15.40 -4.71 9.96
C GLU A 317 -14.85 -4.46 8.56
N THR A 318 -13.74 -3.71 8.47
CA THR A 318 -13.04 -3.49 7.19
C THR A 318 -12.48 -4.80 6.65
N ASP A 319 -11.87 -5.63 7.50
CA ASP A 319 -11.36 -6.95 7.14
C ASP A 319 -12.48 -7.85 6.61
N ASN A 320 -13.59 -7.98 7.34
CA ASN A 320 -14.75 -8.77 6.91
C ASN A 320 -15.29 -8.38 5.53
N VAL A 321 -15.14 -7.11 5.14
CA VAL A 321 -15.58 -6.60 3.82
C VAL A 321 -14.51 -6.79 2.76
N LEU A 322 -13.24 -6.46 3.04
CA LEU A 322 -12.16 -6.34 2.04
C LEU A 322 -11.20 -7.53 1.97
N SER A 323 -11.27 -8.47 2.92
CA SER A 323 -10.38 -9.62 3.00
C SER A 323 -10.30 -10.47 1.71
N PRO A 324 -11.39 -10.70 0.94
CA PRO A 324 -11.31 -11.36 -0.36
C PRO A 324 -10.54 -10.56 -1.42
N LEU A 325 -10.70 -9.24 -1.43
CA LEU A 325 -9.98 -8.36 -2.37
C LEU A 325 -8.48 -8.33 -2.05
N ILE A 326 -8.14 -8.29 -0.77
CA ILE A 326 -6.75 -8.36 -0.29
C ILE A 326 -6.11 -9.67 -0.71
N PHE A 327 -6.81 -10.80 -0.53
CA PHE A 327 -6.31 -12.12 -0.94
C PHE A 327 -5.97 -12.15 -2.44
N ILE A 328 -6.89 -11.68 -3.28
CA ILE A 328 -6.68 -11.68 -4.74
C ILE A 328 -5.61 -10.66 -5.16
N SER A 329 -5.55 -9.48 -4.55
CA SER A 329 -4.51 -8.49 -4.83
C SER A 329 -3.11 -9.03 -4.51
N VAL A 330 -2.93 -9.64 -3.34
CA VAL A 330 -1.64 -10.23 -2.92
C VAL A 330 -1.25 -11.38 -3.84
N GLY A 331 -2.18 -12.31 -4.10
CA GLY A 331 -1.94 -13.43 -5.00
C GLY A 331 -1.62 -13.01 -6.44
N HIS A 332 -2.38 -12.06 -6.98
CA HIS A 332 -2.18 -11.54 -8.34
C HIS A 332 -0.81 -10.86 -8.48
N ASN A 333 -0.43 -10.01 -7.52
CA ASN A 333 0.88 -9.35 -7.53
C ASN A 333 2.04 -10.36 -7.40
N PHE A 334 1.94 -11.35 -6.50
CA PHE A 334 3.01 -12.34 -6.33
C PHE A 334 3.17 -13.22 -7.55
N PHE A 335 2.06 -13.70 -8.12
CA PHE A 335 2.07 -14.48 -9.34
C PHE A 335 2.81 -13.73 -10.46
N TYR A 336 2.49 -12.46 -10.63
CA TYR A 336 3.11 -11.61 -11.65
C TYR A 336 4.59 -11.33 -11.41
N ILE A 337 4.99 -11.07 -10.16
CA ILE A 337 6.40 -10.86 -9.80
C ILE A 337 7.22 -12.11 -10.10
N CYS A 338 6.78 -13.28 -9.62
CA CYS A 338 7.47 -14.54 -9.86
C CYS A 338 7.57 -14.87 -11.35
N LEU A 339 6.50 -14.61 -12.11
CA LEU A 339 6.53 -14.89 -13.55
C LEU A 339 7.42 -13.93 -14.34
N GLN A 340 7.40 -12.63 -14.01
CA GLN A 340 8.31 -11.66 -14.64
C GLN A 340 9.77 -11.97 -14.34
N LEU A 341 10.08 -12.49 -13.16
CA LEU A 341 11.41 -12.97 -12.85
C LEU A 341 11.79 -14.22 -13.66
N PHE A 342 10.89 -15.20 -13.75
CA PHE A 342 11.08 -16.39 -14.58
C PHE A 342 11.37 -16.03 -16.05
N ILE A 343 10.62 -15.10 -16.63
CA ILE A 343 10.84 -14.61 -18.00
C ILE A 343 12.11 -13.74 -18.08
N GLY A 344 12.33 -12.88 -17.07
CA GLY A 344 13.45 -11.95 -16.98
C GLY A 344 14.83 -12.61 -16.99
N VAL A 345 14.95 -13.78 -16.36
CA VAL A 345 16.18 -14.60 -16.35
C VAL A 345 16.54 -15.13 -17.75
N SER A 346 15.62 -15.11 -18.70
CA SER A 346 15.83 -15.62 -20.06
C SER A 346 16.45 -14.59 -21.04
N PHE A 347 16.65 -13.33 -20.63
CA PHE A 347 17.26 -12.29 -21.48
C PHE A 347 18.80 -12.38 -21.49
N ASP A 348 19.34 -13.31 -22.26
CA ASP A 348 20.80 -13.55 -22.39
C ASP A 348 21.56 -12.55 -23.29
N ASP A 349 20.92 -11.55 -23.90
CA ASP A 349 21.62 -10.59 -24.77
C ASP A 349 22.03 -9.31 -24.04
N LEU A 350 23.20 -9.30 -23.38
CA LEU A 350 23.74 -8.11 -22.69
C LEU A 350 24.20 -6.98 -23.64
N ASN A 351 24.23 -7.20 -24.97
CA ASN A 351 24.95 -6.32 -25.90
C ASN A 351 24.10 -5.35 -26.74
N SER A 352 22.78 -5.26 -26.56
CA SER A 352 21.94 -4.28 -27.27
C SER A 352 20.98 -3.52 -26.33
N PHE A 353 21.11 -2.19 -26.29
CA PHE A 353 20.12 -1.32 -25.65
C PHE A 353 18.84 -1.34 -26.49
N ASN A 354 17.79 -1.97 -25.98
CA ASN A 354 16.50 -2.09 -26.64
C ASN A 354 15.42 -1.48 -25.74
N ILE A 355 14.49 -0.72 -26.32
CA ILE A 355 13.37 -0.09 -25.63
C ILE A 355 12.51 -1.11 -24.86
N SER A 356 12.41 -2.34 -25.38
CA SER A 356 11.72 -3.47 -24.72
C SER A 356 12.36 -3.85 -23.39
N LYS A 357 13.69 -3.77 -23.27
CA LYS A 357 14.41 -4.08 -22.01
C LYS A 357 14.16 -3.01 -20.96
N VAL A 358 14.19 -1.74 -21.37
CA VAL A 358 13.90 -0.61 -20.49
C VAL A 358 12.46 -0.71 -19.96
N TYR A 359 11.50 -1.00 -20.85
CA TYR A 359 10.11 -1.26 -20.45
C TYR A 359 10.00 -2.44 -19.48
N GLY A 360 10.66 -3.57 -19.77
CA GLY A 360 10.63 -4.76 -18.91
C GLY A 360 11.12 -4.47 -17.48
N ILE A 361 12.26 -3.79 -17.34
CA ILE A 361 12.80 -3.38 -16.03
C ILE A 361 11.85 -2.42 -15.33
N TYR A 362 11.31 -1.44 -16.04
CA TYR A 362 10.36 -0.48 -15.48
C TYR A 362 9.09 -1.18 -14.97
N SER A 363 8.47 -2.04 -15.78
CA SER A 363 7.26 -2.79 -15.44
C SER A 363 7.49 -3.66 -14.19
N PHE A 364 8.63 -4.35 -14.14
CA PHE A 364 9.02 -5.17 -13.00
C PHE A 364 9.16 -4.34 -11.70
N VAL A 365 9.96 -3.27 -11.74
CA VAL A 365 10.16 -2.40 -10.58
C VAL A 365 8.82 -1.78 -10.14
N PHE A 366 7.99 -1.36 -11.09
CA PHE A 366 6.68 -0.78 -10.78
C PHE A 366 5.77 -1.76 -10.05
N ILE A 367 5.65 -3.01 -10.52
CA ILE A 367 4.81 -4.03 -9.87
C ILE A 367 5.36 -4.40 -8.49
N VAL A 368 6.67 -4.59 -8.34
CA VAL A 368 7.30 -4.88 -7.05
C VAL A 368 7.04 -3.74 -6.06
N MET A 369 7.29 -2.50 -6.46
CA MET A 369 7.08 -1.33 -5.59
C MET A 369 5.60 -1.15 -5.23
N ARG A 370 4.68 -1.40 -6.16
CA ARG A 370 3.23 -1.35 -5.89
C ARG A 370 2.81 -2.45 -4.90
N ALA A 371 3.28 -3.68 -5.07
CA ALA A 371 3.02 -4.79 -4.16
C ALA A 371 3.56 -4.52 -2.74
N ILE A 372 4.78 -4.01 -2.64
CA ILE A 372 5.37 -3.57 -1.36
C ILE A 372 4.51 -2.47 -0.74
N CYS A 373 4.08 -1.46 -1.52
CA CYS A 373 3.21 -0.39 -1.03
C CYS A 373 1.89 -0.94 -0.46
N VAL A 374 1.24 -1.90 -1.12
CA VAL A 374 0.02 -2.58 -0.63
C VAL A 374 0.30 -3.26 0.71
N LEU A 375 1.28 -4.17 0.76
CA LEU A 375 1.58 -4.94 1.96
C LEU A 375 2.02 -4.05 3.12
N TYR A 376 2.90 -3.08 2.85
CA TYR A 376 3.40 -2.15 3.85
C TYR A 376 2.28 -1.28 4.42
N SER A 377 1.39 -0.76 3.57
CA SER A 377 0.26 0.07 4.02
C SER A 377 -0.68 -0.71 4.95
N ILE A 378 -0.92 -1.99 4.67
CA ILE A 378 -1.72 -2.86 5.52
C ILE A 378 -0.98 -3.18 6.84
N ALA A 379 0.29 -3.60 6.76
CA ALA A 379 1.09 -3.97 7.93
C ALA A 379 1.24 -2.82 8.93
N ARG A 380 1.28 -1.57 8.45
CA ARG A 380 1.32 -0.37 9.29
C ARG A 380 0.14 -0.25 10.26
N ILE A 381 -1.01 -0.84 9.95
CA ILE A 381 -2.16 -0.86 10.87
C ILE A 381 -1.78 -1.65 12.13
N ASN A 382 -1.20 -2.84 11.96
CA ASN A 382 -0.74 -3.68 13.07
C ASN A 382 0.40 -3.04 13.86
N ASP A 383 1.33 -2.37 13.17
CA ASP A 383 2.41 -1.67 13.84
C ASP A 383 1.87 -0.55 14.72
N HIS A 384 1.01 0.29 14.16
CA HIS A 384 0.48 1.45 14.87
C HIS A 384 -0.50 1.04 15.97
N SER A 385 -1.22 -0.08 15.88
CA SER A 385 -2.08 -0.55 16.98
C SER A 385 -1.28 -0.94 18.24
N LYS A 386 -0.02 -1.35 18.09
CA LYS A 386 0.82 -1.85 19.20
C LYS A 386 1.78 -0.83 19.81
N ILE A 387 1.88 0.39 19.29
CA ILE A 387 2.83 1.42 19.77
C ILE A 387 2.66 1.76 21.25
N ILE A 388 1.43 1.70 21.77
CA ILE A 388 1.13 2.07 23.16
C ILE A 388 1.62 1.01 24.16
N LEU A 389 1.75 -0.24 23.72
CA LEU A 389 2.04 -1.37 24.60
C LEU A 389 3.40 -1.25 25.34
N PRO A 390 4.53 -0.90 24.69
CA PRO A 390 5.79 -0.63 25.39
C PRO A 390 5.70 0.49 26.44
N ILE A 391 4.87 1.51 26.20
CA ILE A 391 4.69 2.64 27.14
C ILE A 391 4.02 2.13 28.42
N ILE A 392 3.00 1.29 28.28
CA ILE A 392 2.29 0.71 29.43
C ILE A 392 3.23 -0.18 30.25
N TYR A 393 4.11 -0.96 29.61
CA TYR A 393 5.10 -1.76 30.32
C TYR A 393 6.11 -0.94 31.13
N GLN A 394 6.32 0.33 30.77
CA GLN A 394 7.20 1.25 31.50
C GLN A 394 6.47 2.06 32.59
N CYS A 395 5.17 1.83 32.78
CA CYS A 395 4.38 2.55 33.76
C CYS A 395 4.76 2.17 35.19
N PRO A 396 5.05 3.14 36.08
CA PRO A 396 5.24 2.85 37.50
C PRO A 396 3.97 2.28 38.14
N LEU A 397 4.13 1.32 39.06
CA LEU A 397 3.02 0.69 39.79
C LEU A 397 2.10 1.71 40.49
N SER A 398 2.66 2.83 40.95
CA SER A 398 1.90 3.90 41.62
C SER A 398 0.89 4.62 40.70
N LYS A 399 1.06 4.49 39.38
CA LYS A 399 0.20 5.11 38.36
C LYS A 399 -0.59 4.08 37.55
N TYR A 400 -0.39 2.80 37.85
CA TYR A 400 -0.96 1.70 37.10
C TYR A 400 -2.38 1.43 37.60
N THR A 401 -3.37 1.81 36.80
CA THR A 401 -4.79 1.67 37.15
C THR A 401 -5.38 0.38 36.59
N ASN A 402 -6.55 -0.04 37.08
CA ASN A 402 -7.28 -1.18 36.53
C ASN A 402 -7.61 -0.98 35.03
N GLU A 403 -7.86 0.26 34.61
CA GLU A 403 -8.09 0.61 33.22
C GLU A 403 -6.82 0.48 32.36
N THR A 404 -5.65 0.81 32.92
CA THR A 404 -4.35 0.53 32.29
C THR A 404 -4.14 -0.97 32.08
N TYR A 405 -4.46 -1.80 33.08
CA TYR A 405 -4.40 -3.26 32.98
C TYR A 405 -5.32 -3.82 31.89
N ARG A 406 -6.58 -3.40 31.88
CA ARG A 406 -7.56 -3.84 30.87
C ARG A 406 -7.13 -3.48 29.46
N LEU A 407 -6.60 -2.27 29.27
CA LEU A 407 -6.02 -1.84 27.99
C LEU A 407 -4.80 -2.69 27.58
N GLN A 408 -3.91 -3.01 28.52
CA GLN A 408 -2.76 -3.88 28.26
C GLN A 408 -3.21 -5.28 27.81
N CYS A 409 -4.18 -5.88 28.50
CA CYS A 409 -4.77 -7.16 28.09
C CYS A 409 -5.34 -7.06 26.67
N GLN A 410 -6.04 -5.98 26.34
CA GLN A 410 -6.60 -5.78 25.01
C GLN A 410 -5.52 -5.64 23.93
N LEU A 411 -4.47 -4.85 24.17
CA LEU A 411 -3.36 -4.65 23.23
C LEU A 411 -2.53 -5.92 22.98
N THR A 412 -2.48 -6.82 23.97
CA THR A 412 -1.72 -8.07 23.89
C THR A 412 -2.52 -9.22 23.27
N SER A 413 -3.82 -9.28 23.52
CA SER A 413 -4.70 -10.37 23.05
C SER A 413 -5.36 -10.11 21.70
N ASP A 414 -5.63 -8.85 21.36
CA ASP A 414 -6.39 -8.50 20.16
C ASP A 414 -5.47 -8.37 18.93
N GLU A 415 -5.60 -9.28 17.97
CA GLU A 415 -4.85 -9.21 16.72
C GLU A 415 -5.50 -8.21 15.75
N ILE A 416 -4.96 -6.98 15.73
CA ILE A 416 -5.42 -5.94 14.82
C ILE A 416 -4.61 -6.00 13.53
N ALA A 417 -5.12 -6.72 12.54
CA ALA A 417 -4.55 -6.81 11.20
C ALA A 417 -5.66 -6.98 10.16
N LEU A 418 -5.37 -6.62 8.91
CA LEU A 418 -6.19 -7.07 7.78
C LEU A 418 -5.60 -8.39 7.25
N THR A 419 -6.47 -9.25 6.76
CA THR A 419 -6.19 -10.63 6.40
C THR A 419 -6.50 -10.89 4.92
N GLY A 420 -5.83 -11.89 4.35
CA GLY A 420 -6.23 -12.49 3.08
C GLY A 420 -7.14 -13.68 3.33
N MET A 421 -8.46 -13.46 3.32
CA MET A 421 -9.49 -14.46 3.62
C MET A 421 -9.25 -15.26 4.92
N LYS A 422 -8.65 -14.63 5.95
CA LYS A 422 -8.20 -15.28 7.20
C LYS A 422 -7.16 -16.41 7.03
N PHE A 423 -6.64 -16.64 5.82
CA PHE A 423 -5.51 -17.57 5.61
C PHE A 423 -4.20 -17.01 6.14
N PHE A 424 -4.02 -15.69 6.04
CA PHE A 424 -2.83 -15.00 6.53
C PHE A 424 -3.18 -13.59 7.01
N SER A 425 -2.54 -13.16 8.10
CA SER A 425 -2.57 -11.78 8.60
C SER A 425 -1.40 -11.00 8.04
N ILE A 426 -1.66 -9.83 7.45
CA ILE A 426 -0.61 -9.01 6.85
C ILE A 426 0.04 -8.15 7.94
N THR A 427 1.24 -8.55 8.35
CA THR A 427 2.10 -7.88 9.33
C THR A 427 3.51 -7.69 8.77
N ARG A 428 4.40 -6.96 9.46
CA ARG A 428 5.82 -6.87 9.05
C ARG A 428 6.48 -8.24 8.90
N GLY A 429 6.13 -9.19 9.78
CA GLY A 429 6.61 -10.56 9.70
C GLY A 429 6.20 -11.24 8.39
N PHE A 430 4.93 -11.09 8.00
CA PHE A 430 4.44 -11.63 6.72
C PHE A 430 5.21 -11.07 5.51
N ILE A 431 5.50 -9.76 5.50
CA ILE A 431 6.28 -9.13 4.41
C ILE A 431 7.67 -9.77 4.29
N LEU A 432 8.35 -9.98 5.41
CA LEU A 432 9.67 -10.62 5.44
C LEU A 432 9.61 -12.08 4.95
N THR A 433 8.59 -12.83 5.36
CA THR A 433 8.39 -14.21 4.91
C THR A 433 8.17 -14.29 3.41
N VAL A 434 7.32 -13.42 2.85
CA VAL A 434 7.09 -13.34 1.41
C VAL A 434 8.36 -12.98 0.65
N ALA A 435 9.08 -11.95 1.10
CA ALA A 435 10.32 -11.54 0.45
C ALA A 435 11.37 -12.67 0.45
N GLY A 436 11.51 -13.38 1.57
CA GLY A 436 12.37 -14.56 1.66
C GLY A 436 11.94 -15.69 0.72
N ALA A 437 10.65 -15.96 0.62
CA ALA A 437 10.11 -16.96 -0.31
C ALA A 437 10.38 -16.59 -1.79
N MET A 438 10.21 -15.32 -2.16
CA MET A 438 10.52 -14.82 -3.50
C MET A 438 12.00 -14.97 -3.84
N VAL A 439 12.91 -14.57 -2.93
CA VAL A 439 14.36 -14.74 -3.14
C VAL A 439 14.73 -16.23 -3.24
N THR A 440 14.10 -17.09 -2.44
CA THR A 440 14.32 -18.53 -2.50
C THR A 440 13.88 -19.12 -3.84
N TYR A 441 12.71 -18.70 -4.34
CA TYR A 441 12.23 -19.07 -5.67
C TYR A 441 13.22 -18.68 -6.77
N GLU A 442 13.76 -17.45 -6.71
CA GLU A 442 14.77 -16.98 -7.66
C GLU A 442 16.05 -17.80 -7.63
N ILE A 443 16.57 -18.09 -6.44
CA ILE A 443 17.79 -18.90 -6.31
C ILE A 443 17.57 -20.29 -6.92
N ILE A 444 16.41 -20.90 -6.66
CA ILE A 444 16.06 -22.21 -7.21
C ILE A 444 15.95 -22.15 -8.74
N LEU A 445 15.29 -21.13 -9.29
CA LEU A 445 15.18 -20.94 -10.74
C LEU A 445 16.56 -20.75 -11.39
N LEU A 446 17.43 -19.93 -10.80
CA LEU A 446 18.79 -19.71 -11.29
C LEU A 446 19.60 -21.00 -11.29
N GLN A 447 19.45 -21.84 -10.27
CA GLN A 447 20.11 -23.16 -10.22
C GLN A 447 19.62 -24.09 -11.34
N PHE A 448 18.32 -24.13 -11.60
CA PHE A 448 17.77 -24.92 -12.71
C PHE A 448 18.24 -24.40 -14.08
N SER A 449 18.25 -23.08 -14.27
CA SER A 449 18.74 -22.45 -15.50
C SER A 449 20.23 -22.71 -15.71
N TYR A 450 21.06 -22.56 -14.66
CA TYR A 450 22.48 -22.85 -14.72
C TYR A 450 22.77 -24.32 -15.06
N ASN A 451 22.04 -25.26 -14.46
CA ASN A 451 22.20 -26.69 -14.76
C ASN A 451 21.80 -27.03 -16.20
N LYS A 452 20.82 -26.32 -16.79
CA LYS A 452 20.41 -26.52 -18.19
C LYS A 452 21.46 -26.05 -19.20
N ARG A 453 22.35 -25.10 -18.84
CA ARG A 453 23.46 -24.62 -19.71
C ARG A 453 24.72 -25.49 -19.66
N ARG A 454 24.77 -26.50 -18.77
CA ARG A 454 25.96 -27.35 -18.55
C ARG A 454 25.89 -28.70 -19.28
N PHE A 455 24.74 -29.01 -19.87
CA PHE A 455 24.50 -30.09 -20.83
C PHE A 455 24.24 -29.46 -22.20
#